data_AF-A0AB74A3T5-F1
#
_entry.id   AF-A0AB74A3T5-F1
#
_cell.length_a   1.000
_cell.length_b   1.000
_cell.length_c   1.000
_cell.angle_alpha   90.00
_cell.angle_beta   90.00
_cell.angle_gamma   90.00
#
_symmetry.space_group_name_H-M   'P 1'
#
loop_
_entity.id
_entity.type
_entity.pdbx_description
1 polymer ?
#
loop_
_entity_poly.entity_id
_entity_poly.type
_entity_poly.pdbx_seq_one_letter_code
_entity_poly.pdbx_strand_id
1 'polypeptide(L)' 'MGKAWVGDGYKVASDGKALVSQNGLRQYRPPTYKPHQKGTQANFEQRFLGQEKKKWQPNAHLDITN' A
#
# COMPACT_ATOMS: atom_id res chain seq x y z
N MET A 1 1.11 -11.70 1.28
CA MET A 1 1.12 -10.79 0.12
C MET A 1 1.71 -9.41 0.42
N GLY A 2 1.19 -8.64 1.40
CA GLY A 2 1.68 -7.28 1.70
C GLY A 2 3.20 -7.19 1.94
N LYS A 3 3.75 -8.04 2.82
CA LYS A 3 5.21 -8.12 3.06
C LYS A 3 6.01 -8.45 1.79
N ALA A 4 5.52 -9.37 0.96
CA ALA A 4 6.16 -9.75 -0.29
C ALA A 4 6.20 -8.58 -1.30
N TRP A 5 5.19 -7.71 -1.30
CA TRP A 5 5.18 -6.51 -2.14
C TRP A 5 6.23 -5.47 -1.74
N VAL A 6 6.33 -5.19 -0.43
CA VAL A 6 7.25 -4.18 0.10
C VAL A 6 8.69 -4.69 0.25
N GLY A 7 8.89 -6.01 0.25
CA GLY A 7 10.19 -6.64 0.37
C GLY A 7 10.77 -6.58 1.79
N ASP A 8 11.94 -7.19 1.95
CA ASP A 8 12.68 -7.18 3.21
C ASP A 8 13.14 -5.77 3.60
N GLY A 9 13.36 -5.56 4.90
CA GLY A 9 13.74 -4.24 5.43
C GLY A 9 12.61 -3.20 5.39
N TYR A 10 11.37 -3.62 5.14
CA TYR A 10 10.21 -2.74 5.22
C TYR A 10 10.05 -2.13 6.61
N LYS A 11 9.39 -0.98 6.67
CA LYS A 11 9.04 -0.31 7.92
C LYS A 11 7.53 -0.16 8.02
N VAL A 12 7.02 -0.10 9.25
CA VAL A 12 5.64 0.34 9.50
C VAL A 12 5.61 1.85 9.40
N ALA A 13 4.64 2.40 8.67
CA ALA A 13 4.45 3.83 8.54
C ALA A 13 4.05 4.45 9.88
N SER A 14 4.14 5.79 9.97
CA SER A 14 3.80 6.53 11.19
C SER A 14 2.34 6.38 11.62
N ASP A 15 1.44 5.96 10.73
CA ASP A 15 0.05 5.64 11.03
C ASP A 15 -0.14 4.28 11.73
N GLY A 16 0.94 3.52 11.91
CA GLY A 16 0.94 2.20 12.56
C GLY A 16 0.34 1.08 11.74
N LYS A 17 -0.03 1.32 10.47
CA LYS A 17 -0.81 0.37 9.65
C LYS A 17 -0.11 0.03 8.34
N ALA A 18 0.32 1.03 7.58
CA ALA A 18 0.89 0.78 6.26
C ALA A 18 2.29 0.18 6.39
N LEU A 19 2.64 -0.73 5.47
CA LEU A 19 4.02 -1.19 5.29
C LEU A 19 4.64 -0.40 4.15
N VAL A 20 5.87 0.08 4.32
CA VAL A 20 6.61 0.85 3.32
C VAL A 20 7.93 0.15 3.04
N SER A 21 8.26 -0.05 1.77
CA SER A 21 9.53 -0.67 1.35
C SER A 21 10.73 0.14 1.82
N GLN A 22 11.89 -0.53 1.97
CA GLN A 22 13.12 0.11 2.45
C GLN A 22 13.52 1.34 1.61
N ASN A 23 13.32 1.28 0.29
CA ASN A 23 13.60 2.38 -0.63
C ASN A 23 12.47 3.44 -0.71
N GLY A 24 11.37 3.25 0.01
CA GLY A 24 10.26 4.19 0.06
C GLY A 24 9.41 4.29 -1.21
N LEU A 25 9.59 3.36 -2.16
CA LEU A 25 8.91 3.38 -3.47
C LEU A 25 7.66 2.50 -3.54
N ARG A 26 7.43 1.61 -2.58
CA ARG A 26 6.24 0.77 -2.51
C ARG A 26 5.61 0.87 -1.13
N GLN A 27 4.29 0.94 -1.08
CA GLN A 27 3.56 0.70 0.15
C GLN A 27 2.44 -0.31 -0.01
N TYR A 28 2.15 -1.00 1.08
CA TYR A 28 0.97 -1.84 1.25
C TYR A 28 0.10 -1.24 2.36
N ARG A 29 -1.16 -0.97 2.05
CA ARG A 29 -2.16 -0.60 3.06
C ARG A 29 -3.04 -1.82 3.37
N PRO A 30 -3.17 -2.22 4.65
CA PRO A 30 -3.95 -3.39 5.03
C PRO A 30 -5.43 -3.23 4.64
N PRO A 31 -6.20 -4.34 4.59
CA PRO A 31 -7.59 -4.29 4.20
C PRO A 31 -8.39 -3.32 5.06
N THR A 32 -9.19 -2.48 4.41
CA THR A 32 -10.11 -1.55 5.09
C THR A 32 -11.44 -1.57 4.36
N TYR A 33 -12.54 -1.48 5.11
CA TYR A 33 -13.87 -1.38 4.52
C TYR A 33 -14.02 -0.05 3.76
N LYS A 34 -14.41 -0.15 2.49
CA LYS A 34 -14.60 0.99 1.60
C LYS A 34 -16.10 1.10 1.26
N PRO A 35 -16.88 1.95 1.94
CA PRO A 35 -18.33 1.99 1.79
C PRO A 35 -18.78 2.30 0.36
N HIS A 36 -18.07 3.18 -0.35
CA HIS A 36 -18.36 3.51 -1.75
C HIS A 36 -18.06 2.38 -2.74
N GLN A 37 -17.22 1.42 -2.35
CA GLN A 37 -16.82 0.27 -3.17
C GLN A 37 -17.48 -1.03 -2.69
N LYS A 38 -18.40 -0.94 -1.72
CA LYS A 38 -19.19 -2.05 -1.16
C LYS A 38 -18.35 -3.28 -0.78
N GLY A 39 -17.15 -3.08 -0.25
CA GLY A 39 -16.24 -4.18 0.05
C GLY A 39 -15.03 -3.80 0.89
N THR A 40 -14.29 -4.83 1.32
CA THR A 40 -13.03 -4.69 2.04
C THR A 40 -11.88 -4.89 1.07
N GLN A 41 -10.97 -3.91 1.00
CA GLN A 41 -9.86 -3.94 0.06
C GLN A 41 -8.53 -3.59 0.71
N ALA A 42 -7.48 -4.34 0.38
CA ALA A 42 -6.11 -3.91 0.59
C ALA A 42 -5.60 -3.13 -0.62
N ASN A 43 -4.63 -2.23 -0.41
CA ASN A 43 -4.07 -1.41 -1.48
C ASN A 43 -2.57 -1.66 -1.63
N PHE A 44 -2.15 -1.81 -2.88
CA PHE A 44 -0.76 -1.81 -3.31
C PHE A 44 -0.52 -0.51 -4.06
N GLU A 45 0.40 0.30 -3.57
CA GLU A 45 0.66 1.63 -4.09
C GLU A 45 2.17 1.82 -4.31
N GLN A 46 2.52 2.71 -5.23
CA GLN A 46 3.90 2.96 -5.63
C GLN A 46 4.20 4.45 -5.80
N ARG A 47 5.48 4.78 -5.77
CA ARG A 47 6.05 6.08 -6.17
C ARG A 47 7.06 5.85 -7.27
N PHE A 48 7.25 6.86 -8.09
CA PHE A 48 8.24 6.85 -9.16
C PHE A 48 9.40 7.78 -8.82
N LEU A 49 10.61 7.43 -9.26
CA LEU A 49 11.74 8.33 -9.20
C LEU A 49 11.47 9.52 -10.14
N GLY A 50 11.81 10.74 -9.71
CA GLY A 50 11.60 11.96 -10.51
C GLY A 50 10.16 12.49 -10.52
N GLN A 51 9.22 11.86 -9.80
CA GLN A 51 7.87 12.41 -9.66
C GLN A 51 7.90 13.74 -8.88
N GLU A 52 7.30 14.79 -9.46
CA GLU A 52 7.32 16.16 -8.89
C GLU A 52 6.75 16.24 -7.48
N LYS A 53 5.66 15.52 -7.21
CA LYS A 53 4.98 15.49 -5.90
C LYS A 53 5.11 14.11 -5.32
N LYS A 54 5.64 13.90 -4.11
CA LYS A 54 5.82 12.56 -3.46
C LYS A 54 4.51 11.84 -3.05
N LYS A 55 3.47 11.89 -3.87
CA LYS A 55 2.17 11.23 -3.68
C LYS A 55 2.26 9.73 -4.01
N TRP A 56 1.48 8.92 -3.32
CA TRP A 56 1.30 7.52 -3.69
C TRP A 56 0.41 7.41 -4.92
N GLN A 57 0.83 6.57 -5.86
CA GLN A 57 0.08 6.22 -7.06
C GLN A 57 -0.51 4.81 -6.89
N PRO A 58 -1.74 4.56 -7.37
CA PRO A 58 -2.34 3.24 -7.30
C PRO A 58 -1.53 2.24 -8.15
N ASN A 59 -1.37 1.02 -7.66
CA ASN A 59 -0.82 -0.10 -8.44
C ASN A 59 -1.85 -1.24 -8.56
N ALA A 60 -2.39 -1.71 -7.44
CA ALA A 60 -3.43 -2.74 -7.43
C ALA A 60 -4.28 -2.67 -6.16
N HIS A 61 -5.49 -3.23 -6.23
CA HIS A 61 -6.28 -3.57 -5.06
C HIS A 61 -6.43 -5.08 -4.96
N LEU A 62 -6.57 -5.58 -3.74
CA LEU A 62 -7.01 -6.95 -3.48
C LEU A 62 -8.32 -6.87 -2.71
N ASP A 63 -9.39 -7.35 -3.35
CA ASP A 63 -10.67 -7.58 -2.70
C ASP A 63 -10.55 -8.73 -1.71
N ILE A 64 -11.09 -8.52 -0.51
CA ILE A 64 -11.19 -9.54 0.52
C ILE A 64 -12.63 -10.04 0.55
N THR A 65 -12.82 -11.27 0.07
CA THR A 65 -14.07 -12.01 0.16
C THR A 65 -13.95 -13.07 1.24
N ASN A 66 -15.00 -13.26 2.04
CA ASN A 66 -15.09 -14.36 3.01
C ASN A 66 -15.32 -15.69 2.31
#